data_AF-A0AAW4PW60-F1
#
_entry.id   AF-A0AAW4PW60-F1
#
_cell.length_a   1.000
_cell.length_b   1.000
_cell.length_c   1.000
_cell.angle_alpha   90.00
_cell.angle_beta   90.00
_cell.angle_gamma   90.00
#
_symmetry.space_group_name_H-M   'P 1'
#
loop_
_entity.id
_entity.type
_entity.pdbx_description
1 polymer ?
#
loop_
_entity_poly.entity_id
_entity_poly.type
_entity_poly.pdbx_seq_one_letter_code
_entity_poly.pdbx_strand_id
1 'polypeptide(L)'
;MDWSDGRLIPERRVPRTLIAVVAITAGALVARLVGLGQRVFHWDEGRVGYWTLRYMESGVFEYRPIIHGPFLPLVNSQVFTLIGPSDFSARLVVALVGGLLPAAAWLFREHLRDSELVALALLLAANPLLLYYSRFMRNDVLLATFMLFTIGFGVRLYDTRKPRYLYASAGVFGLGFTTKENALLFPIVWLGAIGLLLDYRLVMARYRDRDWQAILSEHVARIVHGVRGWGIHSIGSTGLFVVLVMFFYAPRPGVWRAFTRPTLFPAVIETATIGTWDKIYTTWISGEGNAYLPYLGDFLETLAFGAAPLGLLAVAGFLANRYAAETPREFVAFAGYWGFASILGYPLATDIKAPWTTINAIVPLAIPAAVGAGLLYRRARRAIVSGNSLDSSLTVLLVLVVVGGIAVPAVDVAYLNSSSETNKEVLQWAQPSNEMKPTLQNMMVISAAHDGTDVLFYGTRNPTNEDEVLFYVSNESSLRQPPPGGPNWHSRLPLPWYLERVNATVMSTSPEMNPTELREDAPPIVIAYSWDQEALAPNLPGYTVYQHDFKLWDEEIVIFIDNTHPADHEARE
;
A
#
# COMPACT_ATOMS: atom_id res chain seq x y z
N MET A 1 -14.39 6.08 -63.28
CA MET A 1 -14.45 6.89 -62.05
C MET A 1 -15.47 6.21 -61.17
N ASP A 2 -14.92 5.53 -60.18
CA ASP A 2 -15.54 4.70 -59.15
C ASP A 2 -16.04 5.59 -57.99
N TRP A 3 -17.17 5.27 -57.35
CA TRP A 3 -17.53 5.61 -55.96
C TRP A 3 -18.87 4.95 -55.58
N SER A 4 -18.89 3.62 -55.42
CA SER A 4 -19.99 2.95 -54.69
C SER A 4 -19.52 1.66 -54.04
N ASP A 5 -18.55 1.77 -53.14
CA ASP A 5 -18.18 0.68 -52.23
C ASP A 5 -18.28 1.21 -50.79
N GLY A 6 -19.51 1.35 -50.34
CA GLY A 6 -19.86 1.66 -48.95
C GLY A 6 -19.52 0.48 -48.06
N ARG A 7 -18.23 0.28 -47.77
CA ARG A 7 -17.79 -0.59 -46.68
C ARG A 7 -18.29 0.02 -45.38
N LEU A 8 -19.44 -0.47 -44.92
CA LEU A 8 -19.88 -0.30 -43.54
C LEU A 8 -18.71 -0.71 -42.64
N ILE A 9 -18.05 0.27 -42.05
CA ILE A 9 -17.10 0.06 -40.97
C ILE A 9 -17.89 -0.74 -39.92
N PRO A 10 -17.48 -1.98 -39.56
CA PRO A 10 -18.19 -2.71 -38.53
C PRO A 10 -18.11 -1.86 -37.28
N GLU A 11 -19.25 -1.41 -36.76
CA GLU A 11 -19.32 -0.78 -35.43
C GLU A 11 -18.62 -1.74 -34.46
N ARG A 12 -17.43 -1.35 -33.98
CA ARG A 12 -16.71 -2.12 -32.97
C ARG A 12 -17.53 -2.06 -31.69
N ARG A 13 -18.46 -3.00 -31.52
CA ARG A 13 -19.21 -3.16 -30.27
C ARG A 13 -18.21 -3.44 -29.16
N VAL A 14 -18.16 -2.55 -28.19
CA VAL A 14 -17.39 -2.75 -26.96
C VAL A 14 -17.89 -4.03 -26.29
N PRO A 15 -17.02 -4.99 -25.94
CA PRO A 15 -17.45 -6.20 -25.25
C PRO A 15 -18.16 -5.87 -23.94
N ARG A 16 -19.30 -6.52 -23.66
CA ARG A 16 -20.06 -6.32 -22.40
C ARG A 16 -19.19 -6.51 -21.16
N THR A 17 -18.24 -7.45 -21.23
CA THR A 17 -17.24 -7.71 -20.18
C THR A 17 -16.36 -6.50 -19.90
N LEU A 18 -15.92 -5.77 -20.95
CA LEU A 18 -15.11 -4.58 -20.78
C LEU A 18 -15.91 -3.47 -20.09
N ILE A 19 -17.19 -3.28 -20.47
CA ILE A 19 -18.09 -2.33 -19.81
C ILE A 19 -18.24 -2.68 -18.33
N ALA A 20 -18.44 -3.96 -17.99
CA ALA A 20 -18.53 -4.41 -16.61
C ALA A 20 -17.24 -4.14 -15.82
N VAL A 21 -16.07 -4.46 -16.37
CA VAL A 21 -14.78 -4.17 -15.72
C VAL A 21 -14.61 -2.66 -15.49
N VAL A 22 -14.91 -1.82 -16.48
CA VAL A 22 -14.82 -0.36 -16.35
C VAL A 22 -15.79 0.17 -15.28
N ALA A 23 -17.03 -0.33 -15.25
CA ALA A 23 -18.01 0.06 -14.24
C ALA A 23 -17.56 -0.35 -12.82
N ILE A 24 -16.99 -1.55 -12.67
CA ILE A 24 -16.42 -2.02 -11.39
C ILE A 24 -15.22 -1.16 -10.98
N THR A 25 -14.33 -0.82 -11.91
CA THR A 25 -13.21 0.09 -11.62
C THR A 25 -13.70 1.48 -11.19
N ALA A 26 -14.73 2.02 -11.86
CA ALA A 26 -15.32 3.29 -11.47
C ALA A 26 -15.91 3.24 -10.05
N GLY A 27 -16.66 2.18 -9.71
CA GLY A 27 -17.15 1.95 -8.35
C GLY A 27 -16.03 1.79 -7.32
N ALA A 28 -14.94 1.10 -7.69
CA ALA A 28 -13.77 0.90 -6.82
C ALA A 28 -13.04 2.22 -6.52
N LEU A 29 -12.94 3.12 -7.50
CA LEU A 29 -12.42 4.49 -7.32
C LEU A 29 -13.30 5.29 -6.37
N VAL A 30 -14.62 5.29 -6.58
CA VAL A 30 -15.57 6.00 -5.69
C VAL A 30 -15.44 5.50 -4.25
N ALA A 31 -15.43 4.18 -4.05
CA ALA A 31 -15.25 3.59 -2.72
C ALA A 31 -13.93 4.03 -2.06
N ARG A 32 -12.84 4.16 -2.81
CA ARG A 32 -11.56 4.60 -2.23
C ARG A 32 -11.48 6.11 -1.98
N LEU A 33 -12.31 6.92 -2.64
CA LEU A 33 -12.28 8.38 -2.50
C LEU A 33 -13.27 8.90 -1.44
N VAL A 34 -14.43 8.26 -1.26
CA VAL A 34 -15.45 8.69 -0.29
C VAL A 34 -14.90 8.66 1.13
N GLY A 35 -14.90 9.78 1.84
CA GLY A 35 -14.42 9.85 3.24
C GLY A 35 -12.92 9.60 3.41
N LEU A 36 -12.10 9.70 2.36
CA LEU A 36 -10.66 9.37 2.40
C LEU A 36 -9.86 10.16 3.46
N GLY A 37 -10.29 11.39 3.75
CA GLY A 37 -9.70 12.24 4.78
C GLY A 37 -10.25 12.04 6.19
N GLN A 38 -11.22 11.13 6.43
CA GLN A 38 -11.88 11.01 7.73
C GLN A 38 -10.98 10.41 8.81
N ARG A 39 -10.17 9.40 8.50
CA ARG A 39 -9.33 8.74 9.52
C ARG A 39 -8.14 9.60 9.93
N VAL A 40 -7.81 9.63 11.23
CA VAL A 40 -6.55 10.21 11.73
C VAL A 40 -5.36 9.47 11.10
N PHE A 41 -4.26 10.16 10.87
CA PHE A 41 -3.04 9.55 10.34
C PHE A 41 -2.52 8.46 11.26
N HIS A 42 -2.21 7.31 10.69
CA HIS A 42 -1.37 6.34 11.38
C HIS A 42 0.06 6.88 11.50
N TRP A 43 0.84 6.34 12.45
CA TRP A 43 2.21 6.78 12.70
C TRP A 43 3.11 6.74 11.45
N ASP A 44 3.04 5.68 10.64
CA ASP A 44 3.75 5.60 9.36
C ASP A 44 3.31 6.66 8.35
N GLU A 45 2.01 7.00 8.32
CA GLU A 45 1.52 8.10 7.47
C GLU A 45 2.07 9.44 7.98
N GLY A 46 2.06 9.66 9.30
CA GLY A 46 2.61 10.85 9.95
C GLY A 46 4.09 11.05 9.63
N ARG A 47 4.86 9.96 9.69
CA ARG A 47 6.31 9.96 9.40
C ARG A 47 6.58 10.38 7.95
N VAL A 48 5.92 9.74 6.99
CA VAL A 48 6.10 10.05 5.56
C VAL A 48 5.57 11.45 5.24
N GLY A 49 4.43 11.83 5.82
CA GLY A 49 3.81 13.14 5.63
C GLY A 49 4.70 14.27 6.11
N TYR A 50 5.19 14.19 7.35
CA TYR A 50 6.10 15.18 7.94
C TYR A 50 7.36 15.39 7.09
N TRP A 51 8.06 14.29 6.74
CA TRP A 51 9.29 14.41 5.93
C TRP A 51 9.02 14.88 4.49
N THR A 52 7.81 14.67 3.97
CA THR A 52 7.41 15.25 2.67
C THR A 52 7.27 16.77 2.77
N LEU A 53 6.68 17.30 3.85
CA LEU A 53 6.58 18.74 4.07
C LEU A 53 7.97 19.38 4.25
N ARG A 54 8.86 18.74 5.01
CA ARG A 54 10.26 19.21 5.16
C ARG A 54 11.05 19.15 3.86
N TYR A 55 10.80 18.17 3.00
CA TYR A 55 11.34 18.17 1.64
C TYR A 55 10.82 19.35 0.82
N MET A 56 9.52 19.64 0.89
CA MET A 56 8.93 20.78 0.15
C MET A 56 9.50 22.13 0.59
N GLU A 57 9.73 22.30 1.89
CA GLU A 57 10.31 23.52 2.45
C GLU A 57 11.80 23.68 2.09
N SER A 58 12.59 22.61 2.25
CA SER A 58 14.06 22.69 2.08
C SER A 58 14.55 22.46 0.64
N GLY A 59 13.75 21.78 -0.18
CA GLY A 59 14.17 21.29 -1.50
C GLY A 59 15.23 20.17 -1.44
N VAL A 60 15.56 19.66 -0.25
CA VAL A 60 16.58 18.63 -0.02
C VAL A 60 15.91 17.28 0.18
N PHE A 61 16.32 16.30 -0.63
CA PHE A 61 15.82 14.92 -0.52
C PHE A 61 16.96 13.94 -0.72
N GLU A 62 17.02 12.96 0.16
CA GLU A 62 17.91 11.81 0.05
C GLU A 62 17.14 10.53 0.39
N TYR A 63 17.42 9.47 -0.36
CA TYR A 63 16.81 8.17 -0.12
C TYR A 63 17.21 7.62 1.26
N ARG A 64 16.19 7.22 2.02
CA ARG A 64 16.28 6.65 3.37
C ARG A 64 15.45 5.36 3.42
N PRO A 65 16.06 4.18 3.50
CA PRO A 65 15.34 2.91 3.50
C PRO A 65 14.32 2.76 4.64
N ILE A 66 14.56 3.43 5.78
CA ILE A 66 13.67 3.40 6.95
C ILE A 66 12.26 3.97 6.69
N ILE A 67 12.06 4.73 5.60
CA ILE A 67 10.74 5.20 5.14
C ILE A 67 10.30 4.52 3.83
N HIS A 68 10.97 3.42 3.44
CA HIS A 68 10.84 2.71 2.18
C HIS A 68 11.09 3.58 0.94
N GLY A 69 10.51 3.21 -0.20
CA GLY A 69 10.81 3.79 -1.49
C GLY A 69 10.44 5.28 -1.63
N PRO A 70 11.16 6.02 -2.49
CA PRO A 70 11.00 7.47 -2.70
C PRO A 70 9.71 7.89 -3.41
N PHE A 71 8.87 6.95 -3.87
CA PHE A 71 7.68 7.26 -4.67
C PHE A 71 6.73 8.23 -3.96
N LEU A 72 6.29 7.90 -2.74
CA LEU A 72 5.31 8.71 -2.02
C LEU A 72 5.81 10.12 -1.70
N PRO A 73 7.01 10.33 -1.08
CA PRO A 73 7.50 11.68 -0.81
C PRO A 73 7.57 12.57 -2.05
N LEU A 74 8.06 12.03 -3.18
CA LEU A 74 8.23 12.80 -4.40
C LEU A 74 6.90 13.07 -5.11
N VAL A 75 6.01 12.09 -5.21
CA VAL A 75 4.71 12.28 -5.87
C VAL A 75 3.79 13.15 -5.01
N ASN A 76 3.72 12.89 -3.70
CA ASN A 76 2.87 13.68 -2.80
C ASN A 76 3.33 15.12 -2.67
N SER A 77 4.63 15.42 -2.77
CA SER A 77 5.09 16.82 -2.84
C SER A 77 4.41 17.61 -3.96
N GLN A 78 4.19 16.98 -5.12
CA GLN A 78 3.52 17.60 -6.25
C GLN A 78 2.02 17.73 -6.01
N VAL A 79 1.40 16.70 -5.40
CA VAL A 79 -0.02 16.75 -5.03
C VAL A 79 -0.28 17.86 -4.00
N PHE A 80 0.54 17.96 -2.96
CA PHE A 80 0.43 19.01 -1.94
C PHE A 80 0.64 20.40 -2.53
N THR A 81 1.54 20.55 -3.51
CA THR A 81 1.71 21.82 -4.24
C THR A 81 0.45 22.22 -5.01
N LEU A 82 -0.29 21.25 -5.57
CA LEU A 82 -1.46 21.52 -6.43
C LEU A 82 -2.75 21.76 -5.64
N ILE A 83 -2.99 20.99 -4.57
CA ILE A 83 -4.28 21.00 -3.85
C ILE A 83 -4.14 21.15 -2.33
N GLY A 84 -2.94 21.45 -1.84
CA GLY A 84 -2.63 21.62 -0.42
C GLY A 84 -2.44 20.31 0.35
N PRO A 85 -1.65 20.32 1.45
CA PRO A 85 -1.51 19.16 2.32
C PRO A 85 -2.74 18.97 3.21
N SER A 86 -3.34 17.77 3.15
CA SER A 86 -4.47 17.37 3.98
C SER A 86 -4.49 15.85 4.11
N ASP A 87 -5.24 15.32 5.06
CA ASP A 87 -5.39 13.86 5.22
C ASP A 87 -5.94 13.21 3.94
N PHE A 88 -6.79 13.94 3.19
CA PHE A 88 -7.32 13.52 1.89
C PHE A 88 -6.24 13.49 0.81
N SER A 89 -5.55 14.61 0.59
CA SER A 89 -4.59 14.74 -0.52
C SER A 89 -3.37 13.82 -0.35
N ALA A 90 -3.00 13.50 0.88
CA ALA A 90 -1.90 12.59 1.18
C ALA A 90 -2.19 11.13 0.80
N ARG A 91 -3.45 10.70 0.96
CA ARG A 91 -3.88 9.34 0.60
C ARG A 91 -4.38 9.23 -0.85
N LEU A 92 -4.56 10.36 -1.53
CA LEU A 92 -5.15 10.44 -2.87
C LEU A 92 -4.43 9.54 -3.88
N VAL A 93 -3.10 9.56 -3.90
CA VAL A 93 -2.31 8.77 -4.85
C VAL A 93 -2.54 7.27 -4.66
N VAL A 94 -2.52 6.81 -3.41
CA VAL A 94 -2.75 5.39 -3.09
C VAL A 94 -4.19 5.00 -3.41
N ALA A 95 -5.17 5.87 -3.12
CA ALA A 95 -6.58 5.63 -3.42
C ALA A 95 -6.85 5.52 -4.92
N LEU A 96 -6.23 6.37 -5.73
CA LEU A 96 -6.36 6.33 -7.20
C LEU A 96 -5.70 5.08 -7.78
N VAL A 97 -4.45 4.79 -7.43
CA VAL A 97 -3.74 3.62 -7.95
C VAL A 97 -4.42 2.32 -7.51
N GLY A 98 -4.75 2.21 -6.22
CA GLY A 98 -5.49 1.06 -5.68
C GLY A 98 -6.89 0.92 -6.26
N GLY A 99 -7.56 2.03 -6.61
CA GLY A 99 -8.87 2.02 -7.26
C GLY A 99 -8.83 1.62 -8.74
N LEU A 100 -7.68 1.78 -9.39
CA LEU A 100 -7.42 1.29 -10.74
C LEU A 100 -7.06 -0.20 -10.78
N LEU A 101 -6.75 -0.82 -9.64
CA LEU A 101 -6.38 -2.25 -9.55
C LEU A 101 -7.35 -3.21 -10.28
N PRO A 102 -8.69 -3.05 -10.20
CA PRO A 102 -9.62 -3.92 -10.93
C PRO A 102 -9.47 -3.87 -12.46
N ALA A 103 -8.98 -2.76 -13.02
CA ALA A 103 -8.78 -2.63 -14.47
C ALA A 103 -7.72 -3.59 -15.00
N ALA A 104 -6.81 -4.06 -14.14
CA ALA A 104 -5.82 -5.07 -14.49
C ALA A 104 -6.46 -6.37 -14.97
N ALA A 105 -7.70 -6.68 -14.55
CA ALA A 105 -8.42 -7.88 -15.00
C ALA A 105 -8.46 -7.98 -16.53
N TRP A 106 -8.68 -6.85 -17.23
CA TRP A 106 -8.77 -6.81 -18.69
C TRP A 106 -7.46 -7.19 -19.41
N LEU A 107 -6.31 -7.08 -18.74
CA LEU A 107 -5.03 -7.50 -19.29
C LEU A 107 -4.95 -9.02 -19.47
N PHE A 108 -5.77 -9.79 -18.74
CA PHE A 108 -5.77 -11.25 -18.74
C PHE A 108 -6.88 -11.88 -19.60
N ARG A 109 -7.51 -11.10 -20.48
CA ARG A 109 -8.72 -11.52 -21.24
C ARG A 109 -8.56 -12.69 -22.21
N GLU A 110 -7.34 -13.06 -22.60
CA GLU A 110 -7.10 -14.27 -23.42
C GLU A 110 -6.91 -15.52 -22.53
N HIS A 111 -6.71 -15.33 -21.23
CA HIS A 111 -6.36 -16.39 -20.27
C HIS A 111 -7.51 -16.70 -19.30
N LEU A 112 -8.45 -15.76 -19.14
CA LEU A 112 -9.62 -15.87 -18.29
C LEU A 112 -10.91 -15.74 -19.10
N ARG A 113 -11.95 -16.46 -18.68
CA ARG A 113 -13.29 -16.36 -19.28
C ARG A 113 -13.96 -15.04 -18.87
N ASP A 114 -14.96 -14.59 -19.62
CA ASP A 114 -15.73 -13.37 -19.30
C ASP A 114 -16.23 -13.31 -17.85
N SER A 115 -16.81 -14.41 -17.34
CA SER A 115 -17.28 -14.48 -15.95
C SER A 115 -16.14 -14.36 -14.93
N GLU A 116 -14.96 -14.86 -15.29
CA GLU A 116 -13.76 -14.84 -14.43
C GLU A 116 -13.10 -13.46 -14.47
N LEU A 117 -13.14 -12.75 -15.60
CA LEU A 117 -12.68 -11.36 -15.69
C LEU A 117 -13.51 -10.43 -14.79
N VAL A 118 -14.84 -10.57 -14.84
CA VAL A 118 -15.74 -9.82 -13.95
C VAL A 118 -15.50 -10.19 -12.50
N ALA A 119 -15.36 -11.49 -12.19
CA ALA A 119 -15.07 -11.94 -10.83
C ALA A 119 -13.72 -11.40 -10.30
N LEU A 120 -12.67 -11.42 -11.13
CA LEU A 120 -11.37 -10.85 -10.77
C LEU A 120 -11.47 -9.36 -10.46
N ALA A 121 -12.17 -8.60 -11.31
CA ALA A 121 -12.39 -7.18 -11.07
C ALA A 121 -13.16 -6.93 -9.77
N LEU A 122 -14.21 -7.71 -9.47
CA LEU A 122 -14.97 -7.60 -8.21
C LEU A 122 -14.11 -7.94 -6.99
N LEU A 123 -13.34 -9.02 -7.04
CA LEU A 123 -12.46 -9.43 -5.94
C LEU A 123 -11.39 -8.37 -5.64
N LEU A 124 -10.78 -7.80 -6.67
CA LEU A 124 -9.79 -6.72 -6.52
C LEU A 124 -10.43 -5.41 -6.05
N ALA A 125 -11.69 -5.16 -6.41
CA ALA A 125 -12.42 -3.94 -6.05
C ALA A 125 -12.86 -3.96 -4.58
N ALA A 126 -13.40 -5.10 -4.13
CA ALA A 126 -14.19 -5.21 -2.90
C ALA A 126 -13.54 -5.99 -1.77
N ASN A 127 -12.39 -6.65 -1.98
CA ASN A 127 -11.69 -7.32 -0.89
C ASN A 127 -11.40 -6.32 0.27
N PRO A 128 -11.76 -6.67 1.53
CA PRO A 128 -11.62 -5.77 2.69
C PRO A 128 -10.23 -5.14 2.83
N LEU A 129 -9.18 -5.97 2.74
CA LEU A 129 -7.79 -5.53 2.91
C LEU A 129 -7.36 -4.61 1.76
N LEU A 130 -7.71 -4.96 0.52
CA LEU A 130 -7.42 -4.11 -0.63
C LEU A 130 -8.16 -2.76 -0.56
N LEU A 131 -9.41 -2.74 -0.10
CA LEU A 131 -10.17 -1.50 0.05
C LEU A 131 -9.58 -0.63 1.16
N TYR A 132 -9.35 -1.19 2.35
CA TYR A 132 -8.82 -0.49 3.50
C TYR A 132 -7.43 0.10 3.21
N TYR A 133 -6.49 -0.72 2.76
CA TYR A 133 -5.11 -0.29 2.53
C TYR A 133 -4.92 0.57 1.29
N SER A 134 -5.88 0.60 0.36
CA SER A 134 -5.89 1.61 -0.70
C SER A 134 -6.20 3.01 -0.16
N ARG A 135 -6.74 3.12 1.07
CA ARG A 135 -7.09 4.38 1.74
C ARG A 135 -6.07 4.72 2.83
N PHE A 136 -4.84 4.24 2.68
CA PHE A 136 -3.76 4.36 3.66
C PHE A 136 -2.48 4.75 2.91
N MET A 137 -1.79 5.80 3.34
CA MET A 137 -0.59 6.33 2.65
C MET A 137 0.62 5.42 2.88
N ARG A 138 0.58 4.21 2.31
CA ARG A 138 1.66 3.21 2.27
C ARG A 138 1.92 2.70 0.87
N ASN A 139 3.11 2.14 0.71
CA ASN A 139 3.63 1.65 -0.55
C ASN A 139 3.10 0.26 -0.95
N ASP A 140 2.57 -0.56 -0.04
CA ASP A 140 2.26 -1.97 -0.32
C ASP A 140 1.16 -2.16 -1.39
N VAL A 141 0.08 -1.38 -1.36
CA VAL A 141 -0.94 -1.40 -2.43
C VAL A 141 -0.38 -0.88 -3.75
N LEU A 142 0.43 0.19 -3.71
CA LEU A 142 1.07 0.74 -4.90
C LEU A 142 1.94 -0.33 -5.56
N LEU A 143 2.80 -0.98 -4.77
CA LEU A 143 3.70 -2.04 -5.20
C LEU A 143 2.91 -3.19 -5.84
N ALA A 144 1.95 -3.77 -5.10
CA ALA A 144 1.19 -4.91 -5.61
C ALA A 144 0.38 -4.57 -6.87
N THR A 145 -0.15 -3.35 -6.96
CA THR A 145 -0.83 -2.85 -8.16
C THR A 145 0.14 -2.75 -9.34
N PHE A 146 1.27 -2.06 -9.16
CA PHE A 146 2.28 -1.94 -10.20
C PHE A 146 2.81 -3.30 -10.66
N MET A 147 3.00 -4.24 -9.73
CA MET A 147 3.46 -5.60 -10.07
C MET A 147 2.40 -6.42 -10.81
N LEU A 148 1.11 -6.28 -10.48
CA LEU A 148 0.03 -6.92 -11.23
C LEU A 148 -0.10 -6.34 -12.65
N PHE A 149 0.01 -5.02 -12.81
CA PHE A 149 0.04 -4.39 -14.12
C PHE A 149 1.30 -4.77 -14.92
N THR A 150 2.45 -4.90 -14.26
CA THR A 150 3.70 -5.39 -14.87
C THR A 150 3.50 -6.77 -15.48
N ILE A 151 3.04 -7.74 -14.69
CA ILE A 151 2.79 -9.09 -15.22
C ILE A 151 1.66 -9.09 -16.25
N GLY A 152 0.62 -8.27 -16.07
CA GLY A 152 -0.46 -8.10 -17.04
C GLY A 152 0.01 -7.59 -18.40
N PHE A 153 0.89 -6.59 -18.42
CA PHE A 153 1.52 -6.12 -19.66
C PHE A 153 2.50 -7.15 -20.22
N GLY A 154 3.23 -7.89 -19.37
CA GLY A 154 4.04 -9.03 -19.78
C GLY A 154 3.21 -10.13 -20.48
N VAL A 155 2.03 -10.45 -19.95
CA VAL A 155 1.08 -11.38 -20.59
C VAL A 155 0.57 -10.82 -21.92
N ARG A 156 0.19 -9.52 -21.98
CA ARG A 156 -0.21 -8.90 -23.24
C ARG A 156 0.91 -8.85 -24.28
N LEU A 157 2.16 -8.68 -23.84
CA LEU A 157 3.34 -8.77 -24.68
C LEU A 157 3.49 -10.20 -25.24
N TYR A 158 3.35 -11.21 -24.38
CA TYR A 158 3.38 -12.62 -24.78
C TYR A 158 2.31 -12.95 -25.84
N ASP A 159 1.07 -12.50 -25.61
CA ASP A 159 -0.09 -12.78 -26.47
C ASP A 159 0.00 -12.06 -27.82
N THR A 160 0.41 -10.78 -27.83
CA THR A 160 0.28 -9.92 -29.02
C THR A 160 1.59 -9.64 -29.74
N ARG A 161 2.73 -9.89 -29.08
CA ARG A 161 4.07 -9.53 -29.56
C ARG A 161 4.21 -8.04 -29.92
N LYS A 162 3.43 -7.15 -29.30
CA LYS A 162 3.47 -5.71 -29.56
C LYS A 162 4.46 -4.99 -28.64
N PRO A 163 5.43 -4.22 -29.16
CA PRO A 163 6.47 -3.61 -28.35
C PRO A 163 6.00 -2.67 -27.24
N ARG A 164 4.90 -1.94 -27.47
CA ARG A 164 4.29 -1.06 -26.46
C ARG A 164 4.05 -1.73 -25.11
N TYR A 165 3.79 -3.04 -25.07
CA TYR A 165 3.55 -3.76 -23.82
C TYR A 165 4.85 -4.05 -23.06
N LEU A 166 5.98 -4.17 -23.75
CA LEU A 166 7.28 -4.28 -23.09
C LEU A 166 7.63 -2.96 -22.40
N TYR A 167 7.47 -1.82 -23.10
CA TYR A 167 7.68 -0.50 -22.51
C TYR A 167 6.71 -0.22 -21.35
N ALA A 168 5.42 -0.55 -21.50
CA ALA A 168 4.45 -0.41 -20.41
C ALA A 168 4.80 -1.28 -19.20
N SER A 169 5.20 -2.53 -19.43
CA SER A 169 5.67 -3.43 -18.37
C SER A 169 6.89 -2.87 -17.65
N ALA A 170 7.90 -2.39 -18.40
CA ALA A 170 9.12 -1.84 -17.82
C ALA A 170 8.88 -0.52 -17.08
N GLY A 171 8.04 0.37 -17.61
CA GLY A 171 7.68 1.62 -16.96
C GLY A 171 6.95 1.40 -15.65
N VAL A 172 5.92 0.55 -15.64
CA VAL A 172 5.17 0.24 -14.42
C VAL A 172 6.02 -0.55 -13.42
N PHE A 173 6.87 -1.46 -13.87
CA PHE A 173 7.84 -2.13 -12.99
C PHE A 173 8.81 -1.13 -12.36
N GLY A 174 9.30 -0.15 -13.13
CA GLY A 174 10.13 0.94 -12.63
C GLY A 174 9.43 1.77 -11.55
N LEU A 175 8.14 2.11 -11.74
CA LEU A 175 7.35 2.76 -10.69
C LEU A 175 7.20 1.88 -9.45
N GLY A 176 6.88 0.59 -9.64
CA GLY A 176 6.83 -0.39 -8.55
C GLY A 176 8.14 -0.45 -7.76
N PHE A 177 9.28 -0.47 -8.44
CA PHE A 177 10.60 -0.46 -7.82
C PHE A 177 10.83 0.77 -6.92
N THR A 178 10.27 1.93 -7.28
CA THR A 178 10.40 3.16 -6.47
C THR A 178 9.49 3.21 -5.25
N THR A 179 8.59 2.24 -5.06
CA THR A 179 7.67 2.21 -3.91
C THR A 179 8.27 1.46 -2.72
N LYS A 180 8.90 0.31 -2.96
CA LYS A 180 9.45 -0.53 -1.89
C LYS A 180 10.55 -1.45 -2.42
N GLU A 181 11.57 -1.66 -1.60
CA GLU A 181 12.68 -2.59 -1.79
C GLU A 181 12.24 -4.03 -2.10
N ASN A 182 11.08 -4.44 -1.58
CA ASN A 182 10.44 -5.75 -1.78
C ASN A 182 10.06 -5.99 -3.26
N ALA A 183 10.10 -4.97 -4.12
CA ALA A 183 9.88 -5.10 -5.55
C ALA A 183 10.76 -6.16 -6.21
N LEU A 184 11.96 -6.41 -5.67
CA LEU A 184 12.88 -7.45 -6.15
C LEU A 184 12.39 -8.87 -5.88
N LEU A 185 11.55 -9.07 -4.86
CA LEU A 185 11.00 -10.39 -4.54
C LEU A 185 10.02 -10.86 -5.61
N PHE A 186 9.34 -9.96 -6.32
CA PHE A 186 8.35 -10.32 -7.33
C PHE A 186 8.98 -11.08 -8.53
N PRO A 187 10.03 -10.56 -9.20
CA PRO A 187 10.73 -11.34 -10.22
C PRO A 187 11.26 -12.68 -9.72
N ILE A 188 11.78 -12.76 -8.49
CA ILE A 188 12.27 -14.02 -7.90
C ILE A 188 11.13 -15.04 -7.78
N VAL A 189 10.00 -14.62 -7.21
CA VAL A 189 8.82 -15.47 -7.06
C VAL A 189 8.22 -15.86 -8.41
N TRP A 190 8.17 -14.94 -9.38
CA TRP A 190 7.70 -15.23 -10.73
C TRP A 190 8.60 -16.25 -11.45
N LEU A 191 9.92 -16.11 -11.33
CA LEU A 191 10.87 -17.09 -11.87
C LEU A 191 10.69 -18.46 -11.21
N GLY A 192 10.49 -18.51 -9.89
CA GLY A 192 10.16 -19.74 -9.17
C GLY A 192 8.86 -20.39 -9.67
N ALA A 193 7.80 -19.59 -9.85
CA ALA A 193 6.51 -20.06 -10.37
C ALA A 193 6.62 -20.57 -11.82
N ILE A 194 7.40 -19.91 -12.68
CA ILE A 194 7.72 -20.39 -14.03
C ILE A 194 8.50 -21.71 -13.97
N GLY A 195 9.45 -21.84 -13.04
CA GLY A 195 10.20 -23.07 -12.78
C GLY A 195 9.28 -24.24 -12.42
N LEU A 196 8.32 -24.04 -11.52
CA LEU A 196 7.32 -25.06 -11.16
C LEU A 196 6.41 -25.45 -12.34
N LEU A 197 6.05 -24.49 -13.20
CA LEU A 197 5.32 -24.81 -14.43
C LEU A 197 6.15 -25.63 -15.42
N LEU A 198 7.44 -25.31 -15.57
CA LEU A 198 8.35 -26.07 -16.42
C LEU A 198 8.54 -27.49 -15.88
N ASP A 199 8.76 -27.65 -14.58
CA ASP A 199 8.87 -28.94 -13.92
C ASP A 199 7.61 -29.79 -14.16
N TYR A 200 6.42 -29.22 -13.95
CA TYR A 200 5.16 -29.89 -14.23
C TYR A 200 5.06 -30.38 -15.68
N ARG A 201 5.47 -29.56 -16.66
CA ARG A 201 5.51 -29.95 -18.08
C ARG A 201 6.45 -31.13 -18.33
N LEU A 202 7.64 -31.11 -17.72
CA LEU A 202 8.64 -32.18 -17.89
C LEU A 202 8.17 -33.49 -17.26
N VAL A 203 7.59 -33.44 -16.06
CA VAL A 203 7.00 -34.61 -15.38
C VAL A 203 5.85 -35.20 -16.21
N MET A 204 4.94 -34.36 -16.73
CA MET A 204 3.83 -34.83 -17.57
C MET A 204 4.29 -35.36 -18.93
N ALA A 205 5.37 -34.81 -19.49
CA ALA A 205 5.97 -35.33 -20.71
C ALA A 205 6.52 -36.74 -20.50
N ARG A 206 7.27 -36.94 -19.41
CA ARG A 206 7.79 -38.24 -19.01
C ARG A 206 6.67 -39.26 -18.76
N TYR A 207 5.60 -38.85 -18.09
CA TYR A 207 4.44 -39.72 -17.84
C TYR A 207 3.67 -40.12 -19.12
N ARG A 208 3.72 -39.28 -20.16
CA ARG A 208 3.07 -39.52 -21.45
C ARG A 208 4.03 -40.09 -22.51
N ASP A 209 5.18 -40.61 -22.09
CA ASP A 209 6.26 -41.14 -22.96
C ASP A 209 6.67 -40.17 -24.08
N ARG A 210 6.67 -38.86 -23.79
CA ARG A 210 7.17 -37.82 -24.68
C ARG A 210 8.62 -37.50 -24.35
N ASP A 211 9.41 -37.16 -25.37
CA ASP A 211 10.79 -36.74 -25.17
C ASP A 211 10.85 -35.38 -24.43
N TRP A 212 11.35 -35.41 -23.20
CA TRP A 212 11.50 -34.24 -22.36
C TRP A 212 12.67 -33.35 -22.82
N GLN A 213 13.69 -33.93 -23.48
CA GLN A 213 14.82 -33.18 -24.02
C GLN A 213 14.38 -32.29 -25.19
N ALA A 214 13.49 -32.81 -26.04
CA ALA A 214 12.82 -32.04 -27.07
C ALA A 214 12.03 -30.84 -26.47
N ILE A 215 11.25 -31.05 -25.41
CA ILE A 215 10.47 -29.97 -24.78
C ILE A 215 11.38 -28.89 -24.18
N LEU A 216 12.46 -29.30 -23.51
CA LEU A 216 13.42 -28.37 -22.92
C LEU A 216 14.15 -27.58 -24.01
N SER A 217 14.65 -28.25 -25.04
CA SER A 217 15.35 -27.59 -26.16
C SER A 217 14.44 -26.64 -26.92
N GLU A 218 13.18 -26.99 -27.17
CA GLU A 218 12.17 -26.09 -27.76
C GLU A 218 11.87 -24.88 -26.87
N HIS A 219 11.86 -25.05 -25.55
CA HIS A 219 11.64 -23.94 -24.62
C HIS A 219 12.82 -22.97 -24.67
N VAL A 220 14.05 -23.47 -24.59
CA VAL A 220 15.28 -22.67 -24.68
C VAL A 220 15.36 -21.97 -26.04
N ALA A 221 15.13 -22.69 -27.14
CA ALA A 221 15.16 -22.11 -28.48
C ALA A 221 14.13 -20.99 -28.65
N ARG A 222 12.92 -21.12 -28.08
CA ARG A 222 11.92 -20.05 -28.10
C ARG A 222 12.35 -18.81 -27.32
N ILE A 223 12.98 -18.99 -26.16
CA ILE A 223 13.51 -17.86 -25.36
C ILE A 223 14.61 -17.15 -26.16
N VAL A 224 15.58 -17.88 -26.70
CA VAL A 224 16.72 -17.31 -27.44
C VAL A 224 16.25 -16.56 -28.70
N HIS A 225 15.37 -17.16 -29.51
CA HIS A 225 14.81 -16.49 -30.69
C HIS A 225 13.97 -15.26 -30.29
N GLY A 226 13.22 -15.37 -29.19
CA GLY A 226 12.47 -14.26 -28.62
C GLY A 226 13.36 -13.09 -28.22
N VAL A 227 14.46 -13.33 -27.51
CA VAL A 227 15.36 -12.25 -27.08
C VAL A 227 16.07 -11.58 -28.25
N ARG A 228 16.54 -12.37 -29.24
CA ARG A 228 17.26 -11.84 -30.40
C ARG A 228 16.42 -10.89 -31.25
N GLY A 229 15.12 -11.13 -31.38
CA GLY A 229 14.21 -10.26 -32.15
C GLY A 229 13.82 -8.96 -31.45
N TRP A 230 14.19 -8.79 -30.18
CA TRP A 230 13.67 -7.72 -29.32
C TRP A 230 14.75 -6.76 -28.81
N GLY A 231 16.00 -6.90 -29.27
CA GLY A 231 17.17 -6.19 -28.73
C GLY A 231 16.96 -4.67 -28.54
N ILE A 232 16.49 -3.96 -29.57
CA ILE A 232 16.27 -2.50 -29.47
C ILE A 232 15.18 -2.13 -28.45
N HIS A 233 14.12 -2.94 -28.35
CA HIS A 233 13.04 -2.71 -27.39
C HIS A 233 13.46 -3.06 -25.97
N SER A 234 14.29 -4.08 -25.79
CA SER A 234 14.91 -4.41 -24.52
C SER A 234 15.81 -3.27 -24.04
N ILE A 235 16.69 -2.74 -24.91
CA ILE A 235 17.54 -1.59 -24.58
C ILE A 235 16.68 -0.37 -24.20
N GLY A 236 15.66 -0.04 -25.00
CA GLY A 236 14.78 1.09 -24.71
C GLY A 236 13.98 0.92 -23.40
N SER A 237 13.57 -0.31 -23.08
CA SER A 237 12.83 -0.62 -21.85
C SER A 237 13.73 -0.57 -20.61
N THR A 238 14.97 -1.07 -20.73
CA THR A 238 16.00 -0.90 -19.71
C THR A 238 16.34 0.57 -19.50
N GLY A 239 16.48 1.35 -20.58
CA GLY A 239 16.68 2.80 -20.51
C GLY A 239 15.55 3.51 -19.77
N LEU A 240 14.29 3.18 -20.08
CA LEU A 240 13.13 3.72 -19.37
C LEU A 240 13.16 3.38 -17.87
N PHE A 241 13.46 2.12 -17.52
CA PHE A 241 13.60 1.70 -16.13
C PHE A 241 14.69 2.50 -15.41
N VAL A 242 15.87 2.63 -16.01
CA VAL A 242 17.00 3.40 -15.44
C VAL A 242 16.61 4.86 -15.26
N VAL A 243 15.95 5.49 -16.23
CA VAL A 243 15.49 6.88 -16.11
C VAL A 243 14.53 7.06 -14.93
N LEU A 244 13.59 6.14 -14.73
CA LEU A 244 12.66 6.18 -13.59
C LEU A 244 13.41 6.01 -12.26
N VAL A 245 14.27 5.00 -12.16
CA VAL A 245 15.08 4.79 -10.94
C VAL A 245 15.92 6.02 -10.63
N MET A 246 16.62 6.56 -11.63
CA MET A 246 17.43 7.76 -11.47
C MET A 246 16.60 8.97 -11.04
N PHE A 247 15.44 9.19 -11.64
CA PHE A 247 14.56 10.30 -11.26
C PHE A 247 14.13 10.22 -9.80
N PHE A 248 13.77 9.04 -9.32
CA PHE A 248 13.24 8.86 -7.97
C PHE A 248 14.33 8.77 -6.89
N TYR A 249 15.42 8.03 -7.13
CA TYR A 249 16.46 7.78 -6.13
C TYR A 249 17.59 8.81 -6.08
N ALA A 250 17.75 9.63 -7.12
CA ALA A 250 18.83 10.60 -7.13
C ALA A 250 18.65 11.69 -6.05
N PRO A 251 19.72 12.06 -5.34
CA PRO A 251 19.66 13.07 -4.29
C PRO A 251 19.33 14.44 -4.86
N ARG A 252 18.53 15.22 -4.12
CA ARG A 252 18.13 16.59 -4.47
C ARG A 252 18.75 17.59 -3.49
N PRO A 253 19.26 18.74 -3.96
CA PRO A 253 19.24 19.23 -5.35
C PRO A 253 20.38 18.69 -6.25
N GLY A 254 21.15 17.69 -5.80
CA GLY A 254 22.32 17.17 -6.51
C GLY A 254 22.06 16.80 -7.97
N VAL A 255 20.95 16.11 -8.25
CA VAL A 255 20.52 15.74 -9.61
C VAL A 255 20.27 16.95 -10.51
N TRP A 256 19.67 18.03 -9.97
CA TRP A 256 19.40 19.26 -10.72
C TRP A 256 20.70 20.03 -10.99
N ARG A 257 21.60 20.05 -10.00
CA ARG A 257 22.92 20.66 -10.16
C ARG A 257 23.76 19.95 -11.22
N ALA A 258 23.62 18.64 -11.40
CA ALA A 258 24.33 17.89 -12.42
C ALA A 258 24.04 18.38 -13.85
N PHE A 259 22.84 18.91 -14.13
CA PHE A 259 22.54 19.52 -15.44
C PHE A 259 23.34 20.81 -15.70
N THR A 260 23.69 21.55 -14.64
CA THR A 260 24.54 22.75 -14.74
C THR A 260 26.03 22.45 -14.59
N ARG A 261 26.38 21.34 -13.93
CA ARG A 261 27.75 20.86 -13.68
C ARG A 261 27.83 19.37 -13.99
N PRO A 262 28.02 18.97 -15.26
CA PRO A 262 27.96 17.56 -15.68
C PRO A 262 28.98 16.63 -15.00
N THR A 263 30.06 17.17 -14.42
CA THR A 263 31.02 16.40 -13.62
C THR A 263 30.42 15.75 -12.37
N LEU A 264 29.22 16.17 -11.95
CA LEU A 264 28.49 15.57 -10.83
C LEU A 264 27.69 14.30 -11.21
N PHE A 265 27.45 14.03 -12.50
CA PHE A 265 26.65 12.88 -12.92
C PHE A 265 27.18 11.54 -12.40
N PRO A 266 28.49 11.24 -12.44
CA PRO A 266 29.01 9.98 -11.89
C PRO A 266 28.62 9.77 -10.41
N ALA A 267 28.82 10.79 -9.56
CA ALA A 267 28.48 10.71 -8.13
C ALA A 267 26.97 10.58 -7.89
N VAL A 268 26.15 11.28 -8.69
CA VAL A 268 24.68 11.17 -8.62
C VAL A 268 24.22 9.76 -9.02
N ILE A 269 24.79 9.19 -10.08
CA ILE A 269 24.49 7.83 -10.54
C ILE A 269 24.92 6.80 -9.49
N GLU A 270 26.14 6.90 -8.97
CA GLU A 270 26.65 6.02 -7.93
C GLU A 270 25.76 6.02 -6.68
N THR A 271 25.39 7.22 -6.20
CA THR A 271 24.49 7.37 -5.05
C THR A 271 23.10 6.78 -5.31
N ALA A 272 22.53 7.05 -6.48
CA ALA A 272 21.19 6.57 -6.85
C ALA A 272 21.13 5.06 -7.13
N THR A 273 22.28 4.40 -7.34
CA THR A 273 22.35 2.97 -7.69
C THR A 273 23.02 2.17 -6.58
N ILE A 274 24.35 2.17 -6.53
CA ILE A 274 25.16 1.39 -5.59
C ILE A 274 24.93 1.87 -4.16
N GLY A 275 24.94 3.18 -3.91
CA GLY A 275 24.68 3.72 -2.57
C GLY A 275 23.27 3.41 -2.07
N THR A 276 22.29 3.38 -2.97
CA THR A 276 20.92 2.95 -2.66
C THR A 276 20.87 1.47 -2.29
N TRP A 277 21.57 0.61 -3.04
CA TRP A 277 21.67 -0.82 -2.75
C TRP A 277 22.33 -1.09 -1.40
N ASP A 278 23.45 -0.40 -1.11
CA ASP A 278 24.16 -0.53 0.16
C ASP A 278 23.27 -0.17 1.35
N LYS A 279 22.53 0.95 1.25
CA LYS A 279 21.54 1.35 2.25
C LYS A 279 20.42 0.31 2.44
N ILE A 280 19.89 -0.26 1.36
CA ILE A 280 18.86 -1.32 1.45
C ILE A 280 19.44 -2.56 2.13
N TYR A 281 20.62 -2.98 1.71
CA TYR A 281 21.27 -4.19 2.23
C TYR A 281 21.54 -4.05 3.73
N THR A 282 22.16 -2.94 4.13
CA THR A 282 22.49 -2.66 5.53
C THR A 282 21.27 -2.53 6.43
N THR A 283 20.18 -1.93 5.94
CA THR A 283 18.97 -1.71 6.75
C THR A 283 18.10 -2.96 6.85
N TRP A 284 17.89 -3.66 5.72
CA TRP A 284 16.84 -4.68 5.61
C TRP A 284 17.35 -6.10 5.41
N ILE A 285 18.59 -6.30 4.95
CA ILE A 285 19.11 -7.63 4.58
C ILE A 285 20.12 -8.16 5.59
N SER A 286 21.00 -7.31 6.14
CA SER A 286 22.05 -7.73 7.07
C SER A 286 21.61 -7.81 8.54
N GLY A 287 20.36 -7.46 8.86
CA GLY A 287 19.83 -7.52 10.22
C GLY A 287 19.52 -8.94 10.69
N GLU A 288 19.38 -9.11 12.01
CA GLU A 288 18.87 -10.38 12.58
C GLU A 288 17.40 -10.57 12.20
N GLY A 289 17.05 -11.78 11.76
CA GLY A 289 15.71 -12.11 11.34
C GLY A 289 14.73 -12.25 12.53
N ASN A 290 13.45 -12.08 12.25
CA ASN A 290 12.39 -12.31 13.22
C ASN A 290 12.06 -13.79 13.41
N ALA A 291 11.44 -14.13 14.55
CA ALA A 291 10.87 -15.45 14.75
C ALA A 291 9.75 -15.72 13.72
N TYR A 292 9.94 -16.69 12.84
CA TYR A 292 9.04 -16.93 11.70
C TYR A 292 7.61 -17.32 12.09
N LEU A 293 7.43 -18.22 13.05
CA LEU A 293 6.11 -18.77 13.38
C LEU A 293 5.11 -17.71 13.90
N PRO A 294 5.48 -16.80 14.85
CA PRO A 294 4.60 -15.71 15.26
C PRO A 294 4.17 -14.78 14.11
N TYR A 295 5.07 -14.51 13.17
CA TYR A 295 4.79 -13.65 12.02
C TYR A 295 3.87 -14.34 11.00
N LEU A 296 4.09 -15.64 10.77
CA LEU A 296 3.20 -16.44 9.93
C LEU A 296 1.79 -16.53 10.54
N GLY A 297 1.69 -16.71 11.86
CA GLY A 297 0.42 -16.72 12.58
C GLY A 297 -0.38 -15.43 12.37
N ASP A 298 0.24 -14.29 12.65
CA ASP A 298 -0.34 -12.95 12.47
C ASP A 298 -0.78 -12.68 11.02
N PHE A 299 0.05 -13.10 10.06
CA PHE A 299 -0.25 -12.99 8.63
C PHE A 299 -1.47 -13.84 8.22
N LEU A 300 -1.58 -15.06 8.74
CA LEU A 300 -2.71 -15.95 8.47
C LEU A 300 -3.99 -15.49 9.14
N GLU A 301 -3.91 -14.91 10.34
CA GLU A 301 -5.03 -14.30 11.05
C GLU A 301 -5.61 -13.12 10.24
N THR A 302 -4.73 -12.22 9.79
CA THR A 302 -5.10 -11.12 8.88
C THR A 302 -5.79 -11.65 7.61
N LEU A 303 -5.24 -12.70 6.98
CA LEU A 303 -5.83 -13.30 5.78
C LEU A 303 -7.18 -13.96 6.06
N ALA A 304 -7.33 -14.65 7.19
CA ALA A 304 -8.58 -15.28 7.57
C ALA A 304 -9.68 -14.24 7.77
N PHE A 305 -9.36 -13.14 8.46
CA PHE A 305 -10.31 -12.04 8.67
C PHE A 305 -10.66 -11.33 7.36
N GLY A 306 -9.65 -10.86 6.63
CA GLY A 306 -9.85 -9.92 5.53
C GLY A 306 -9.91 -10.54 4.13
N ALA A 307 -9.66 -11.83 3.98
CA ALA A 307 -9.59 -12.50 2.68
C ALA A 307 -10.04 -13.97 2.65
N ALA A 308 -10.70 -14.51 3.70
CA ALA A 308 -11.12 -15.92 3.73
C ALA A 308 -11.94 -16.37 2.50
N PRO A 309 -12.99 -15.64 2.04
CA PRO A 309 -13.72 -16.03 0.84
C PRO A 309 -12.82 -16.09 -0.40
N LEU A 310 -11.89 -15.14 -0.54
CA LEU A 310 -10.93 -15.11 -1.64
C LEU A 310 -9.97 -16.31 -1.57
N GLY A 311 -9.45 -16.63 -0.39
CA GLY A 311 -8.59 -17.79 -0.16
C GLY A 311 -9.28 -19.12 -0.50
N LEU A 312 -10.51 -19.32 -0.03
CA LEU A 312 -11.30 -20.53 -0.34
C LEU A 312 -11.58 -20.66 -1.83
N LEU A 313 -11.98 -19.56 -2.48
CA LEU A 313 -12.19 -19.53 -3.92
C LEU A 313 -10.88 -19.77 -4.68
N ALA A 314 -9.74 -19.27 -4.19
CA ALA A 314 -8.42 -19.48 -4.79
C ALA A 314 -8.03 -20.95 -4.77
N VAL A 315 -8.20 -21.62 -3.62
CA VAL A 315 -7.97 -23.06 -3.49
C VAL A 315 -8.88 -23.83 -4.44
N ALA A 316 -10.20 -23.56 -4.42
CA ALA A 316 -11.16 -24.23 -5.29
C ALA A 316 -10.85 -24.03 -6.78
N GLY A 317 -10.54 -22.79 -7.18
CA GLY A 317 -10.21 -22.45 -8.56
C GLY A 317 -8.89 -23.05 -9.04
N PHE A 318 -7.87 -23.07 -8.17
CA PHE A 318 -6.59 -23.71 -8.45
C PHE A 318 -6.75 -25.23 -8.63
N LEU A 319 -7.42 -25.90 -7.69
CA LEU A 319 -7.65 -27.35 -7.76
C LEU A 319 -8.51 -27.73 -8.97
N ALA A 320 -9.59 -26.99 -9.24
CA ALA A 320 -10.42 -27.24 -10.41
C ALA A 320 -9.65 -27.04 -11.73
N ASN A 321 -8.80 -26.00 -11.81
CA ASN A 321 -7.93 -25.81 -12.97
C ASN A 321 -6.90 -26.94 -13.10
N ARG A 322 -6.38 -27.45 -11.98
CA ARG A 322 -5.30 -28.44 -11.98
C ARG A 322 -5.77 -29.88 -12.25
N TYR A 323 -6.94 -30.24 -11.75
CA TYR A 323 -7.41 -31.63 -11.71
C TYR A 323 -8.72 -31.89 -12.48
N ALA A 324 -9.57 -30.88 -12.65
CA ALA A 324 -10.88 -31.05 -13.30
C ALA A 324 -10.94 -30.47 -14.72
N ALA A 325 -10.00 -29.60 -15.09
CA ALA A 325 -9.93 -29.04 -16.44
C ALA A 325 -9.26 -30.02 -17.41
N GLU A 326 -9.88 -30.24 -18.57
CA GLU A 326 -9.29 -31.03 -19.66
C GLU A 326 -7.94 -30.45 -20.12
N THR A 327 -7.84 -29.12 -20.13
CA THR A 327 -6.63 -28.37 -20.44
C THR A 327 -6.35 -27.37 -19.30
N PRO A 328 -5.52 -27.75 -18.31
CA PRO A 328 -5.13 -26.84 -17.24
C PRO A 328 -4.50 -25.57 -17.79
N ARG A 329 -4.96 -24.41 -17.31
CA ARG A 329 -4.43 -23.11 -17.72
C ARG A 329 -3.21 -22.77 -16.89
N GLU A 330 -2.06 -22.65 -17.53
CA GLU A 330 -0.79 -22.40 -16.87
C GLU A 330 -0.75 -21.06 -16.15
N PHE A 331 -1.37 -20.02 -16.71
CA PHE A 331 -1.43 -18.70 -16.09
C PHE A 331 -2.13 -18.73 -14.71
N VAL A 332 -3.19 -19.53 -14.56
CA VAL A 332 -3.90 -19.70 -13.28
C VAL A 332 -3.01 -20.41 -12.26
N ALA A 333 -2.26 -21.42 -12.69
CA ALA A 333 -1.31 -22.14 -11.83
C ALA A 333 -0.13 -21.25 -11.41
N PHE A 334 0.44 -20.47 -12.35
CA PHE A 334 1.46 -19.46 -12.09
C PHE A 334 1.03 -18.49 -10.98
N ALA A 335 -0.17 -17.92 -11.11
CA ALA A 335 -0.70 -16.99 -10.11
C ALA A 335 -0.95 -17.68 -8.75
N GLY A 336 -1.39 -18.94 -8.76
CA GLY A 336 -1.51 -19.76 -7.56
C GLY A 336 -0.17 -19.97 -6.85
N TYR A 337 0.89 -20.32 -7.58
CA TYR A 337 2.24 -20.48 -7.03
C TYR A 337 2.80 -19.18 -6.48
N TRP A 338 2.64 -18.08 -7.23
CA TRP A 338 3.06 -16.76 -6.77
C TRP A 338 2.34 -16.35 -5.48
N GLY A 339 1.02 -16.51 -5.42
CA GLY A 339 0.26 -16.20 -4.21
C GLY A 339 0.64 -17.08 -3.02
N PHE A 340 0.77 -18.38 -3.23
CA PHE A 340 1.17 -19.31 -2.18
C PHE A 340 2.58 -19.04 -1.66
N ALA A 341 3.55 -18.80 -2.55
CA ALA A 341 4.90 -18.42 -2.15
C ALA A 341 4.92 -17.11 -1.36
N SER A 342 4.01 -16.18 -1.66
CA SER A 342 3.90 -14.90 -0.94
C SER A 342 3.37 -15.08 0.49
N ILE A 343 2.50 -16.07 0.74
CA ILE A 343 2.06 -16.43 2.10
C ILE A 343 3.24 -16.88 2.97
N LEU A 344 4.18 -17.63 2.38
CA LEU A 344 5.34 -18.15 3.12
C LEU A 344 6.51 -17.16 3.18
N GLY A 345 6.71 -16.39 2.11
CA GLY A 345 7.88 -15.53 1.96
C GLY A 345 7.80 -14.21 2.72
N TYR A 346 6.63 -13.57 2.78
CA TYR A 346 6.50 -12.27 3.47
C TYR A 346 6.76 -12.36 4.97
N PRO A 347 6.23 -13.36 5.71
CA PRO A 347 6.54 -13.52 7.13
C PRO A 347 8.04 -13.75 7.44
N LEU A 348 8.85 -14.15 6.45
CA LEU A 348 10.32 -14.24 6.60
C LEU A 348 11.03 -12.89 6.40
N ALA A 349 10.43 -11.98 5.62
CA ALA A 349 11.09 -10.78 5.12
C ALA A 349 10.65 -9.49 5.82
N THR A 350 9.68 -9.55 6.73
CA THR A 350 9.11 -8.38 7.41
C THR A 350 9.77 -8.15 8.76
N ASP A 351 10.06 -6.89 9.06
CA ASP A 351 10.61 -6.38 10.31
C ASP A 351 9.55 -6.22 11.42
N ILE A 352 8.29 -6.05 11.03
CA ILE A 352 7.14 -5.89 11.93
C ILE A 352 5.95 -6.75 11.51
N LYS A 353 5.07 -7.06 12.46
CA LYS A 353 3.75 -7.65 12.22
C LYS A 353 2.84 -6.61 11.56
N ALA A 354 2.86 -6.62 10.23
CA ALA A 354 2.25 -5.61 9.39
C ALA A 354 1.14 -6.25 8.53
N PRO A 355 -0.15 -6.02 8.85
CA PRO A 355 -1.25 -6.68 8.14
C PRO A 355 -1.32 -6.30 6.65
N TRP A 356 -0.82 -5.10 6.27
CA TRP A 356 -0.74 -4.67 4.86
C TRP A 356 0.16 -5.54 3.97
N THR A 357 1.06 -6.34 4.55
CA THR A 357 1.95 -7.21 3.76
C THR A 357 1.18 -8.33 3.06
N THR A 358 0.01 -8.72 3.60
CA THR A 358 -0.88 -9.74 3.03
C THR A 358 -1.39 -9.40 1.62
N ILE A 359 -1.40 -8.11 1.26
CA ILE A 359 -1.78 -7.62 -0.07
C ILE A 359 -0.98 -8.33 -1.17
N ASN A 360 0.30 -8.60 -0.92
CA ASN A 360 1.19 -9.24 -1.87
C ASN A 360 0.83 -10.72 -2.15
N ALA A 361 0.10 -11.38 -1.24
CA ALA A 361 -0.49 -12.69 -1.46
C ALA A 361 -1.91 -12.61 -2.03
N ILE A 362 -2.73 -11.67 -1.57
CA ILE A 362 -4.13 -11.52 -1.98
C ILE A 362 -4.26 -11.21 -3.47
N VAL A 363 -3.45 -10.25 -3.96
CA VAL A 363 -3.50 -9.80 -5.36
C VAL A 363 -3.28 -10.95 -6.36
N PRO A 364 -2.23 -11.78 -6.24
CA PRO A 364 -2.07 -12.93 -7.12
C PRO A 364 -3.12 -14.03 -6.89
N LEU A 365 -3.51 -14.30 -5.64
CA LEU A 365 -4.55 -15.30 -5.33
C LEU A 365 -5.93 -14.91 -5.87
N ALA A 366 -6.17 -13.62 -6.14
CA ALA A 366 -7.41 -13.17 -6.78
C ALA A 366 -7.63 -13.82 -8.16
N ILE A 367 -6.56 -14.19 -8.88
CA ILE A 367 -6.66 -14.83 -10.21
C ILE A 367 -7.26 -16.25 -10.12
N PRO A 368 -6.69 -17.21 -9.36
CA PRO A 368 -7.35 -18.49 -9.15
C PRO A 368 -8.68 -18.33 -8.40
N ALA A 369 -8.83 -17.34 -7.51
CA ALA A 369 -10.12 -17.08 -6.86
C ALA A 369 -11.20 -16.69 -7.86
N ALA A 370 -10.87 -15.91 -8.89
CA ALA A 370 -11.79 -15.57 -9.96
C ALA A 370 -12.22 -16.79 -10.78
N VAL A 371 -11.34 -17.78 -10.94
CA VAL A 371 -11.70 -19.09 -11.54
C VAL A 371 -12.68 -19.84 -10.63
N GLY A 372 -12.42 -19.88 -9.33
CA GLY A 372 -13.33 -20.45 -8.32
C GLY A 372 -14.71 -19.78 -8.33
N ALA A 373 -14.75 -18.46 -8.34
CA ALA A 373 -15.99 -17.67 -8.42
C ALA A 373 -16.72 -17.90 -9.75
N GLY A 374 -15.98 -18.00 -10.87
CA GLY A 374 -16.54 -18.35 -12.16
C GLY A 374 -17.17 -19.75 -12.19
N LEU A 375 -16.61 -20.72 -11.48
CA LEU A 375 -17.20 -22.05 -11.31
C LEU A 375 -18.50 -21.99 -10.51
N LEU A 376 -18.49 -21.25 -9.39
CA LEU A 376 -19.67 -21.03 -8.57
C LEU A 376 -20.80 -20.37 -9.37
N TYR A 377 -20.49 -19.31 -10.12
CA TYR A 377 -21.46 -18.63 -10.99
C TYR A 377 -22.07 -19.57 -12.05
N ARG A 378 -21.24 -20.39 -12.71
CA ARG A 378 -21.74 -21.35 -13.72
C ARG A 378 -22.57 -22.46 -13.08
N ARG A 379 -22.27 -22.87 -11.85
CA ARG A 379 -23.08 -23.84 -11.11
C ARG A 379 -24.43 -23.21 -10.72
N ALA A 380 -24.42 -21.98 -10.22
CA ALA A 380 -25.63 -21.22 -9.89
C ALA A 380 -26.55 -21.08 -11.09
N ARG A 381 -25.99 -20.65 -12.23
CA ARG A 381 -26.76 -20.49 -13.48
C ARG A 381 -27.37 -21.81 -13.95
N ARG A 382 -26.64 -22.93 -13.84
CA ARG A 382 -27.17 -24.24 -14.23
C ARG A 382 -28.28 -24.72 -13.30
N ALA A 383 -28.12 -24.55 -11.98
CA ALA A 383 -29.13 -24.95 -11.01
C ALA A 383 -30.45 -24.20 -11.22
N ILE A 384 -30.37 -22.88 -11.45
CA ILE A 384 -31.53 -22.02 -11.74
C ILE A 384 -32.23 -22.48 -13.02
N VAL A 385 -31.47 -22.74 -14.09
CA VAL A 385 -32.02 -23.19 -15.38
C VAL A 385 -32.60 -24.60 -15.30
N SER A 386 -32.03 -25.49 -14.49
CA SER A 386 -32.50 -26.87 -14.36
C SER A 386 -33.73 -27.04 -13.48
N GLY A 387 -34.20 -25.98 -12.79
CA GLY A 387 -35.41 -26.02 -11.96
C GLY A 387 -35.30 -26.87 -10.68
N ASN A 388 -34.09 -27.32 -10.30
CA ASN A 388 -33.88 -28.05 -9.05
C ASN A 388 -33.86 -27.05 -7.88
N SER A 389 -34.92 -27.04 -7.07
CA SER A 389 -35.10 -26.07 -5.98
C SER A 389 -34.02 -26.19 -4.90
N LEU A 390 -33.56 -27.39 -4.57
CA LEU A 390 -32.54 -27.62 -3.55
C LEU A 390 -31.17 -27.10 -4.01
N ASP A 391 -30.72 -27.52 -5.20
CA ASP A 391 -29.44 -27.08 -5.77
C ASP A 391 -29.41 -25.56 -5.99
N SER A 392 -30.54 -24.98 -6.42
CA SER A 392 -30.67 -23.53 -6.60
C SER A 392 -30.54 -22.80 -5.27
N SER A 393 -31.26 -23.26 -4.24
CA SER A 393 -31.27 -22.62 -2.92
C SER A 393 -29.89 -22.70 -2.25
N LEU A 394 -29.24 -23.86 -2.29
CA LEU A 394 -27.89 -24.05 -1.75
C LEU A 394 -26.87 -23.17 -2.46
N THR A 395 -26.98 -23.04 -3.80
CA THR A 395 -26.03 -22.20 -4.54
C THR A 395 -26.25 -20.71 -4.29
N VAL A 396 -27.49 -20.25 -4.20
CA VAL A 396 -27.82 -18.86 -3.83
C VAL A 396 -27.30 -18.56 -2.42
N LEU A 397 -27.52 -19.45 -1.46
CA LEU A 397 -26.99 -19.31 -0.10
C LEU A 397 -25.47 -19.18 -0.10
N LEU A 398 -24.76 -20.04 -0.85
CA LEU A 398 -23.31 -19.97 -0.96
C LEU A 398 -22.82 -18.64 -1.57
N VAL A 399 -23.51 -18.12 -2.59
CA VAL A 399 -23.21 -16.80 -3.16
C VAL A 399 -23.43 -15.70 -2.13
N LEU A 400 -24.52 -15.73 -1.37
CA LEU A 400 -24.81 -14.76 -0.31
C LEU A 400 -23.75 -14.80 0.80
N VAL A 401 -23.30 -16.00 1.20
CA VAL A 401 -22.22 -16.16 2.19
C VAL A 401 -20.90 -15.57 1.67
N VAL A 402 -20.54 -15.84 0.42
CA VAL A 402 -19.32 -15.27 -0.20
C VAL A 402 -19.41 -13.75 -0.31
N VAL A 403 -20.52 -13.22 -0.79
CA VAL A 403 -20.72 -11.76 -0.94
C VAL A 403 -20.76 -11.08 0.43
N GLY A 404 -21.49 -11.64 1.39
CA GLY A 404 -21.57 -11.13 2.76
C GLY A 404 -20.22 -11.15 3.46
N GLY A 405 -19.47 -12.25 3.34
CA GLY A 405 -18.12 -12.39 3.90
C GLY A 405 -17.05 -11.48 3.25
N ILE A 406 -17.36 -10.82 2.14
CA ILE A 406 -16.51 -9.80 1.52
C ILE A 406 -17.02 -8.40 1.86
N ALA A 407 -18.31 -8.14 1.61
CA ALA A 407 -18.89 -6.80 1.69
C ALA A 407 -19.00 -6.29 3.13
N VAL A 408 -19.39 -7.14 4.09
CA VAL A 408 -19.57 -6.72 5.49
C VAL A 408 -18.23 -6.29 6.10
N PRO A 409 -17.16 -7.12 6.10
CA PRO A 409 -15.87 -6.68 6.65
C PRO A 409 -15.26 -5.51 5.87
N ALA A 410 -15.51 -5.41 4.55
CA ALA A 410 -15.00 -4.31 3.74
C ALA A 410 -15.64 -2.97 4.15
N VAL A 411 -16.95 -2.94 4.39
CA VAL A 411 -17.63 -1.72 4.85
C VAL A 411 -17.22 -1.39 6.28
N ASP A 412 -17.17 -2.41 7.14
CA ASP A 412 -16.86 -2.23 8.56
C ASP A 412 -15.48 -1.62 8.75
N VAL A 413 -14.43 -2.26 8.24
CA VAL A 413 -13.04 -1.83 8.44
C VAL A 413 -12.72 -0.54 7.69
N ALA A 414 -13.32 -0.30 6.51
CA ALA A 414 -12.98 0.87 5.70
C ALA A 414 -13.72 2.16 6.08
N TYR A 415 -14.90 2.07 6.72
CA TYR A 415 -15.76 3.23 6.97
C TYR A 415 -16.34 3.31 8.38
N LEU A 416 -16.78 2.19 8.97
CA LEU A 416 -17.52 2.23 10.24
C LEU A 416 -16.56 2.22 11.44
N ASN A 417 -15.70 1.20 11.48
CA ASN A 417 -14.84 0.86 12.62
C ASN A 417 -13.36 0.92 12.21
N SER A 418 -12.99 1.97 11.48
CA SER A 418 -11.68 2.13 10.82
C SER A 418 -10.51 2.49 11.76
N SER A 419 -10.80 2.67 13.05
CA SER A 419 -9.83 2.90 14.14
C SER A 419 -10.28 2.19 15.42
N SER A 420 -11.00 1.08 15.31
CA SER A 420 -11.56 0.34 16.45
C SER A 420 -10.73 -0.91 16.72
N GLU A 421 -10.45 -1.19 18.00
CA GLU A 421 -9.78 -2.43 18.43
C GLU A 421 -10.52 -3.70 17.96
N THR A 422 -11.84 -3.62 17.71
CA THR A 422 -12.64 -4.74 17.16
C THR A 422 -12.12 -5.28 15.82
N ASN A 423 -11.28 -4.52 15.11
CA ASN A 423 -10.70 -4.87 13.82
C ASN A 423 -9.16 -5.00 13.87
N LYS A 424 -8.58 -5.31 15.04
CA LYS A 424 -7.13 -5.40 15.25
C LYS A 424 -6.38 -6.38 14.34
N GLU A 425 -7.09 -7.34 13.75
CA GLU A 425 -6.53 -8.28 12.76
C GLU A 425 -6.21 -7.59 11.44
N VAL A 426 -6.82 -6.42 11.17
CA VAL A 426 -6.55 -5.61 9.98
C VAL A 426 -5.82 -4.33 10.34
N LEU A 427 -6.15 -3.72 11.48
CA LEU A 427 -5.57 -2.46 11.90
C LEU A 427 -4.26 -2.70 12.65
N GLN A 428 -3.23 -1.95 12.31
CA GLN A 428 -1.95 -2.01 13.02
C GLN A 428 -2.04 -1.14 14.29
N TRP A 429 -1.43 -1.61 15.38
CA TRP A 429 -1.54 -1.04 16.73
C TRP A 429 -1.32 0.48 16.83
N ALA A 430 -0.45 1.06 16.01
CA ALA A 430 -0.11 2.48 16.00
C ALA A 430 -1.11 3.37 15.23
N GLN A 431 -2.35 2.91 15.00
CA GLN A 431 -3.42 3.74 14.46
C GLN A 431 -4.10 4.50 15.62
N PRO A 432 -4.07 5.84 15.67
CA PRO A 432 -4.80 6.58 16.70
C PRO A 432 -6.32 6.52 16.49
N SER A 433 -7.07 6.79 17.56
CA SER A 433 -8.53 6.91 17.49
C SER A 433 -8.98 8.09 16.63
N ASN A 434 -10.10 7.91 15.92
CA ASN A 434 -10.73 8.96 15.13
C ASN A 434 -11.37 10.05 15.99
N GLU A 435 -11.64 9.79 17.27
CA GLU A 435 -12.18 10.77 18.22
C GLU A 435 -11.20 11.91 18.51
N MET A 436 -9.90 11.70 18.23
CA MET A 436 -8.88 12.74 18.35
C MET A 436 -9.01 13.84 17.29
N LYS A 437 -9.75 13.61 16.20
CA LYS A 437 -9.76 14.52 15.03
C LYS A 437 -10.30 15.93 15.33
N PRO A 438 -11.40 16.14 16.07
CA PRO A 438 -11.85 17.48 16.46
C PRO A 438 -10.79 18.21 17.30
N THR A 439 -10.16 17.50 18.24
CA THR A 439 -9.08 18.08 19.07
C THR A 439 -7.89 18.53 18.22
N LEU A 440 -7.47 17.71 17.24
CA LEU A 440 -6.42 18.09 16.29
C LEU A 440 -6.80 19.32 15.45
N GLN A 441 -8.07 19.43 15.05
CA GLN A 441 -8.56 20.60 14.31
C GLN A 441 -8.49 21.86 15.17
N ASN A 442 -8.91 21.78 16.43
CA ASN A 442 -8.82 22.89 17.39
C ASN A 442 -7.36 23.32 17.59
N MET A 443 -6.46 22.37 17.81
CA MET A 443 -5.02 22.65 17.93
C MET A 443 -4.48 23.39 16.71
N MET A 444 -4.81 22.93 15.50
CA MET A 444 -4.35 23.57 14.26
C MET A 444 -4.90 24.99 14.09
N VAL A 445 -6.13 25.25 14.49
CA VAL A 445 -6.72 26.60 14.45
C VAL A 445 -6.01 27.53 15.42
N ILE A 446 -5.76 27.07 16.64
CA ILE A 446 -5.04 27.84 17.68
C ILE A 446 -3.61 28.13 17.22
N SER A 447 -2.85 27.12 16.79
CA SER A 447 -1.47 27.30 16.33
C SER A 447 -1.34 28.18 15.08
N ALA A 448 -2.37 28.24 14.23
CA ALA A 448 -2.34 29.13 13.06
C ALA A 448 -2.58 30.61 13.40
N ALA A 449 -3.11 30.90 14.60
CA ALA A 449 -3.50 32.25 15.03
C ALA A 449 -2.64 32.80 16.17
N HIS A 450 -1.85 31.95 16.84
CA HIS A 450 -1.01 32.31 17.96
C HIS A 450 0.42 32.66 17.49
N ASP A 451 1.04 33.62 18.18
CA ASP A 451 2.44 33.99 17.98
C ASP A 451 3.28 33.48 19.16
N GLY A 452 4.38 32.78 18.87
CA GLY A 452 5.29 32.25 19.89
C GLY A 452 5.33 30.72 19.87
N THR A 453 5.55 30.10 21.03
CA THR A 453 5.48 28.63 21.15
C THR A 453 4.02 28.21 21.17
N ASP A 454 3.58 27.46 20.16
CA ASP A 454 2.18 27.04 20.04
C ASP A 454 1.90 25.75 20.82
N VAL A 455 2.86 24.81 20.77
CA VAL A 455 2.70 23.48 21.33
C VAL A 455 3.92 23.09 22.14
N LEU A 456 3.70 22.63 23.37
CA LEU A 456 4.71 22.00 24.20
C LEU A 456 4.42 20.52 24.39
N PHE A 457 5.36 19.69 23.95
CA PHE A 457 5.37 18.28 24.33
C PHE A 457 6.03 18.13 25.69
N TYR A 458 5.29 17.58 26.65
CA TYR A 458 5.84 17.22 27.94
C TYR A 458 6.66 15.94 27.78
N GLY A 459 7.99 16.07 27.85
CA GLY A 459 8.91 14.94 27.84
C GLY A 459 8.74 14.09 29.09
N THR A 460 8.76 12.78 28.95
CA THR A 460 8.51 11.83 30.06
C THR A 460 9.28 10.53 29.85
N ARG A 461 9.21 9.62 30.83
CA ARG A 461 9.76 8.26 30.75
C ARG A 461 8.60 7.26 30.82
N ASN A 462 8.69 6.16 30.07
CA ASN A 462 7.68 5.11 30.14
C ASN A 462 7.65 4.53 31.57
N PRO A 463 6.50 4.48 32.26
CA PRO A 463 6.40 3.94 33.62
C PRO A 463 6.83 2.47 33.74
N THR A 464 6.78 1.72 32.63
CA THR A 464 7.17 0.31 32.58
C THR A 464 8.62 0.10 32.11
N ASN A 465 9.26 1.14 31.56
CA ASN A 465 10.61 1.10 31.02
C ASN A 465 11.29 2.48 31.15
N GLU A 466 11.99 2.72 32.27
CA GLU A 466 12.57 4.04 32.59
C GLU A 466 13.64 4.52 31.58
N ASP A 467 14.24 3.60 30.82
CA ASP A 467 15.20 3.90 29.75
C ASP A 467 14.51 4.45 28.48
N GLU A 468 13.21 4.20 28.32
CA GLU A 468 12.40 4.71 27.23
C GLU A 468 11.91 6.13 27.55
N VAL A 469 12.66 7.10 27.05
CA VAL A 469 12.22 8.50 27.08
C VAL A 469 11.22 8.74 25.94
N LEU A 470 10.19 9.54 26.17
CA LEU A 470 9.13 9.84 25.21
C LEU A 470 8.91 11.36 25.12
N PHE A 471 8.42 11.82 23.97
CA PHE A 471 8.06 13.20 23.64
C PHE A 471 9.18 14.26 23.69
N TYR A 472 10.37 13.88 24.13
CA TYR A 472 11.52 14.77 24.25
C TYR A 472 12.41 14.82 22.99
N VAL A 473 12.70 16.04 22.55
CA VAL A 473 13.76 16.38 21.59
C VAL A 473 14.57 17.53 22.20
N SER A 474 15.87 17.31 22.40
CA SER A 474 16.74 18.29 23.06
C SER A 474 16.98 19.55 22.24
N ASN A 475 16.91 19.45 20.91
CA ASN A 475 17.06 20.57 19.99
C ASN A 475 16.09 20.43 18.81
N GLU A 476 14.98 21.17 18.85
CA GLU A 476 13.92 21.13 17.83
C GLU A 476 14.43 21.56 16.44
N SER A 477 15.48 22.40 16.36
CA SER A 477 16.08 22.79 15.08
C SER A 477 16.70 21.60 14.32
N SER A 478 17.00 20.51 15.02
CA SER A 478 17.50 19.28 14.40
C SER A 478 16.46 18.60 13.51
N LEU A 479 15.17 18.88 13.69
CA LEU A 479 14.08 18.25 12.94
C LEU A 479 13.90 18.84 11.53
N ARG A 480 14.68 19.88 11.19
CA ARG A 480 14.68 20.51 9.86
C ARG A 480 15.33 19.63 8.78
N GLN A 481 16.17 18.68 9.17
CA GLN A 481 16.82 17.74 8.26
C GLN A 481 16.86 16.35 8.91
N PRO A 482 16.65 15.26 8.16
CA PRO A 482 16.83 13.92 8.69
C PRO A 482 18.33 13.58 8.82
N PRO A 483 18.71 12.66 9.74
CA PRO A 483 17.88 12.09 10.79
C PRO A 483 17.55 13.13 11.89
N PRO A 484 16.37 13.05 12.54
CA PRO A 484 16.03 13.97 13.62
C PRO A 484 17.05 13.85 14.76
N GLY A 485 17.51 14.97 15.30
CA GLY A 485 18.50 15.02 16.38
C GLY A 485 17.84 15.03 17.75
N GLY A 486 17.80 13.88 18.40
CA GLY A 486 17.20 13.72 19.71
C GLY A 486 16.68 12.29 19.86
N PRO A 487 16.60 11.74 21.08
CA PRO A 487 16.39 10.32 21.22
C PRO A 487 14.99 9.86 20.76
N ASN A 488 13.94 10.71 20.79
CA ASN A 488 12.56 10.21 20.77
C ASN A 488 11.53 11.00 19.94
N TRP A 489 11.93 11.71 18.89
CA TRP A 489 10.97 12.38 17.99
C TRP A 489 9.88 11.42 17.47
N HIS A 490 10.24 10.16 17.22
CA HIS A 490 9.33 9.13 16.73
C HIS A 490 8.15 8.87 17.65
N SER A 491 8.29 9.07 18.95
CA SER A 491 7.19 8.85 19.88
C SER A 491 6.08 9.90 19.74
N ARG A 492 6.32 11.03 19.04
CA ARG A 492 5.30 12.07 18.79
C ARG A 492 4.35 11.75 17.64
N LEU A 493 4.63 10.72 16.85
CA LEU A 493 3.84 10.41 15.66
C LEU A 493 2.39 10.08 16.04
N PRO A 494 1.38 10.47 15.23
CA PRO A 494 1.47 11.19 13.96
C PRO A 494 1.46 12.73 14.10
N LEU A 495 1.45 13.29 15.32
CA LEU A 495 1.16 14.70 15.59
C LEU A 495 2.02 15.70 14.78
N PRO A 496 3.34 15.48 14.56
CA PRO A 496 4.14 16.37 13.72
C PRO A 496 3.54 16.63 12.34
N TRP A 497 2.84 15.66 11.71
CA TRP A 497 2.16 15.91 10.43
C TRP A 497 1.11 17.02 10.53
N TYR A 498 0.33 17.06 11.62
CA TYR A 498 -0.73 18.05 11.80
C TYR A 498 -0.17 19.43 12.12
N LEU A 499 0.82 19.48 13.01
CA LEU A 499 1.48 20.71 13.45
C LEU A 499 2.28 21.37 12.32
N GLU A 500 2.98 20.55 11.52
CA GLU A 500 3.77 21.05 10.39
C GLU A 500 2.91 21.73 9.31
N ARG A 501 1.69 21.24 9.08
CA ARG A 501 0.79 21.82 8.05
C ARG A 501 0.40 23.26 8.32
N VAL A 502 0.43 23.66 9.59
CA VAL A 502 0.10 25.01 10.03
C VAL A 502 1.36 25.78 10.47
N ASN A 503 2.56 25.24 10.21
CA ASN A 503 3.83 25.80 10.65
C ASN A 503 3.90 26.09 12.17
N ALA A 504 3.28 25.23 12.99
CA ALA A 504 3.28 25.42 14.44
C ALA A 504 4.71 25.40 15.01
N THR A 505 4.98 26.31 15.95
CA THR A 505 6.21 26.35 16.74
C THR A 505 6.09 25.36 17.89
N VAL A 506 6.96 24.36 17.89
CA VAL A 506 6.92 23.24 18.84
C VAL A 506 8.14 23.27 19.76
N MET A 507 7.93 22.99 21.04
CA MET A 507 8.98 22.78 22.03
C MET A 507 8.79 21.47 22.81
N SER A 508 9.80 21.08 23.59
CA SER A 508 9.68 20.01 24.57
C SER A 508 10.36 20.30 25.88
N THR A 509 9.78 19.77 26.94
CA THR A 509 10.40 19.75 28.26
C THR A 509 11.41 18.60 28.34
N SER A 510 12.44 18.77 29.17
CA SER A 510 13.23 17.63 29.63
C SER A 510 12.34 16.69 30.46
N PRO A 511 12.50 15.37 30.41
CA PRO A 511 11.77 14.45 31.29
C PRO A 511 11.99 14.72 32.78
N GLU A 512 13.07 15.46 33.09
CA GLU A 512 13.49 15.81 34.45
C GLU A 512 12.93 17.18 34.89
N MET A 513 12.13 17.86 34.06
CA MET A 513 11.52 19.15 34.38
C MET A 513 10.51 19.01 35.52
N ASN A 514 10.48 19.97 36.45
CA ASN A 514 9.45 20.01 37.48
C ASN A 514 8.13 20.57 36.90
N PRO A 515 6.99 19.86 37.03
CA PRO A 515 5.69 20.34 36.56
C PRO A 515 5.29 21.75 37.04
N THR A 516 5.77 22.22 38.19
CA THR A 516 5.43 23.57 38.68
C THR A 516 6.05 24.69 37.83
N GLU A 517 7.11 24.40 37.07
CA GLU A 517 7.78 25.37 36.18
C GLU A 517 6.89 25.77 34.99
N LEU A 518 5.89 24.95 34.63
CA LEU A 518 4.94 25.25 33.55
C LEU A 518 3.97 26.38 33.87
N ARG A 519 3.75 26.70 35.16
CA ARG A 519 2.63 27.53 35.60
C ARG A 519 2.66 28.97 35.07
N GLU A 520 3.84 29.54 34.85
CA GLU A 520 3.98 30.97 34.50
C GLU A 520 4.02 31.24 32.99
N ASP A 521 4.52 30.28 32.18
CA ASP A 521 4.78 30.46 30.74
C ASP A 521 4.27 29.29 29.86
N ALA A 522 3.21 28.58 30.29
CA ALA A 522 2.64 27.50 29.49
C ALA A 522 2.09 28.01 28.15
N PRO A 523 2.43 27.37 27.01
CA PRO A 523 1.84 27.71 25.72
C PRO A 523 0.39 27.21 25.61
N PRO A 524 -0.39 27.72 24.65
CA PRO A 524 -1.83 27.42 24.54
C PRO A 524 -2.16 25.92 24.47
N ILE A 525 -1.22 25.09 24.01
CA ILE A 525 -1.38 23.65 23.89
C ILE A 525 -0.22 22.93 24.60
N VAL A 526 -0.56 22.05 25.54
CA VAL A 526 0.40 21.13 26.18
C VAL A 526 -0.04 19.69 25.92
N ILE A 527 0.87 18.85 25.42
CA ILE A 527 0.62 17.44 25.10
C ILE A 527 1.49 16.57 26.01
N ALA A 528 0.86 15.67 26.75
CA ALA A 528 1.56 14.73 27.63
C ALA A 528 0.97 13.33 27.47
N TYR A 529 1.69 12.32 27.94
CA TYR A 529 1.08 10.99 28.12
C TYR A 529 0.11 11.02 29.30
N SER A 530 -0.92 10.16 29.27
CA SER A 530 -2.01 10.19 30.25
C SER A 530 -1.54 10.01 31.70
N TRP A 531 -0.47 9.26 31.92
CA TRP A 531 0.10 9.05 33.26
C TRP A 531 0.70 10.31 33.91
N ASP A 532 1.02 11.35 33.13
CA ASP A 532 1.53 12.63 33.67
C ASP A 532 0.40 13.62 34.00
N GLN A 533 -0.86 13.29 33.69
CA GLN A 533 -2.00 14.20 33.85
C GLN A 533 -2.18 14.66 35.29
N GLU A 534 -2.10 13.76 36.27
CA GLU A 534 -2.31 14.08 37.69
C GLU A 534 -1.26 15.09 38.20
N ALA A 535 -0.03 15.00 37.69
CA ALA A 535 1.05 15.92 38.05
C ALA A 535 0.94 17.28 37.33
N LEU A 536 0.44 17.29 36.09
CA LEU A 536 0.38 18.50 35.25
C LEU A 536 -0.87 19.35 35.49
N ALA A 537 -2.04 18.73 35.66
CA ALA A 537 -3.32 19.45 35.71
C ALA A 537 -3.39 20.57 36.77
N PRO A 538 -2.83 20.42 38.00
CA PRO A 538 -2.81 21.50 38.99
C PRO A 538 -1.98 22.73 38.58
N ASN A 539 -1.06 22.56 37.63
CA ASN A 539 -0.13 23.60 37.16
C ASN A 539 -0.62 24.30 35.88
N LEU A 540 -1.71 23.83 35.27
CA LEU A 540 -2.33 24.40 34.08
C LEU A 540 -3.77 24.88 34.37
N PRO A 541 -3.98 25.83 35.31
CA PRO A 541 -5.31 26.34 35.61
C PRO A 541 -5.89 27.08 34.40
N GLY A 542 -7.14 26.77 34.03
CA GLY A 542 -7.78 27.38 32.86
C GLY A 542 -7.58 26.61 31.56
N TYR A 543 -7.01 25.41 31.60
CA TYR A 543 -6.94 24.50 30.45
C TYR A 543 -8.07 23.46 30.52
N THR A 544 -8.62 23.10 29.36
CA THR A 544 -9.49 21.93 29.20
C THR A 544 -8.65 20.73 28.77
N VAL A 545 -8.90 19.56 29.39
CA VAL A 545 -8.16 18.32 29.12
C VAL A 545 -8.96 17.43 28.18
N TYR A 546 -8.33 16.99 27.10
CA TYR A 546 -8.87 16.00 26.17
C TYR A 546 -7.97 14.76 26.17
N GLN A 547 -8.52 13.62 26.57
CA GLN A 547 -7.82 12.33 26.57
C GLN A 547 -8.15 11.56 25.30
N HIS A 548 -7.14 10.95 24.68
CA HIS A 548 -7.28 10.21 23.42
C HIS A 548 -6.40 8.96 23.38
N ASP A 549 -6.93 7.91 22.77
CA ASP A 549 -6.14 6.73 22.35
C ASP A 549 -5.13 7.14 21.27
N PHE A 550 -3.86 7.17 21.65
CA PHE A 550 -2.76 7.60 20.79
C PHE A 550 -2.25 6.48 19.90
N LYS A 551 -2.45 5.25 20.38
CA LYS A 551 -2.39 3.99 19.64
C LYS A 551 -3.70 3.26 19.90
N LEU A 552 -4.06 2.29 19.06
CA LEU A 552 -5.35 1.58 19.17
C LEU A 552 -5.57 0.92 20.53
N TRP A 553 -4.48 0.58 21.21
CA TRP A 553 -4.48 0.02 22.56
C TRP A 553 -3.17 0.39 23.28
N ASP A 554 -3.21 0.33 24.61
CA ASP A 554 -2.09 0.47 25.56
C ASP A 554 -1.38 1.83 25.65
N GLU A 555 -1.69 2.82 24.80
CA GLU A 555 -1.09 4.16 24.89
C GLU A 555 -2.12 5.28 24.67
N GLU A 556 -2.30 6.08 25.72
CA GLU A 556 -3.17 7.25 25.73
C GLU A 556 -2.35 8.52 25.96
N ILE A 557 -2.81 9.62 25.36
CA ILE A 557 -2.28 10.95 25.59
C ILE A 557 -3.37 11.88 26.11
N VAL A 558 -2.93 12.93 26.80
CA VAL A 558 -3.77 14.05 27.20
C VAL A 558 -3.30 15.32 26.50
N ILE A 559 -4.26 16.07 25.97
CA ILE A 559 -4.05 17.34 25.30
C ILE A 559 -4.75 18.41 26.14
N PHE A 560 -3.95 19.28 26.74
CA PHE A 560 -4.42 20.46 27.46
C PHE A 560 -4.54 21.61 26.47
N ILE A 561 -5.71 22.25 26.40
CA ILE A 561 -5.95 23.44 25.58
C ILE A 561 -6.40 24.60 26.48
N ASP A 562 -5.72 25.74 26.38
CA ASP A 562 -6.05 26.96 27.12
C ASP A 562 -7.42 27.51 26.72
N ASN A 563 -8.30 27.71 27.69
CA ASN A 563 -9.65 28.25 27.48
C ASN A 563 -9.67 29.69 26.97
N THR A 564 -8.55 30.43 27.07
CA THR A 564 -8.44 31.79 26.50
C THR A 564 -8.26 31.81 24.99
N HIS A 565 -7.96 30.64 24.39
CA HIS A 565 -7.84 30.44 22.96
C HIS A 565 -8.94 29.49 22.46
N PRO A 566 -10.24 29.83 22.60
CA PRO A 566 -11.31 28.96 22.18
C PRO A 566 -11.21 28.73 20.67
N ALA A 567 -11.12 27.47 20.27
CA ALA A 567 -11.54 27.10 18.92
C ALA A 567 -13.05 27.30 18.86
N ASP A 568 -13.55 28.08 17.89
CA ASP A 568 -14.97 28.35 17.67
C ASP A 568 -15.79 27.04 17.65
N HIS A 569 -16.27 26.61 18.82
CA HIS A 569 -17.11 25.43 18.99
C HIS A 569 -18.59 25.77 18.80
N GLU A 570 -18.94 27.05 18.55
CA GLU A 570 -20.33 27.53 18.41
C GLU A 570 -20.84 27.64 16.95
N ALA A 571 -20.15 27.05 15.97
CA ALA A 571 -20.66 27.00 14.59
C ALA A 571 -20.92 25.57 14.10
N ARG A 572 -21.91 24.88 14.71
CA ARG A 572 -22.94 24.00 14.07
C ARG A 572 -23.55 23.02 15.09
N GLU A 573 -24.72 23.39 15.59
CA GLU A 573 -25.84 22.45 15.80
C GLU A 573 -26.30 21.84 14.46
#